data_AF-X1J7X1-F1
#
_entry.id   AF-X1J7X1-F1
#
_cell.length_a   1.000
_cell.length_b   1.000
_cell.length_c   1.000
_cell.angle_alpha   90.00
_cell.angle_beta   90.00
_cell.angle_gamma   90.00
#
_symmetry.space_group_name_H-M   'P 1'
#
loop_
_entity.id
_entity.type
_entity.pdbx_description
1 polymer ?
#
loop_
_entity_poly.entity_id
_entity_poly.type
_entity_poly.pdbx_seq_one_letter_code
_entity_poly.pdbx_strand_id
1 'polypeptide(L)'
;TLHASPSASETSGGGSRNVTTPQIYFTLAEAAVRLGTTKGALKKYLARHQRREGRDTVCSLGDGVRAVKVRRIWRIRFDDAERKP
;
A
#
# COMPACT_ATOMS: atom_id res chain seq x y z
N THR A 1 -24.41 46.15 31.76
CA THR A 1 -23.48 46.37 30.64
C THR A 1 -22.61 45.15 30.49
N LEU A 2 -22.84 44.38 29.42
CA LEU A 2 -22.07 43.20 29.04
C LEU A 2 -20.68 43.66 28.54
N HIS A 3 -19.60 43.21 29.16
CA HIS A 3 -18.26 43.27 28.55
C HIS A 3 -17.89 41.87 28.09
N ALA A 4 -18.18 41.58 26.83
CA ALA A 4 -17.53 40.51 26.09
C ALA A 4 -16.21 41.06 25.54
N SER A 5 -15.10 40.33 25.71
CA SER A 5 -13.88 40.55 24.95
C SER A 5 -13.31 39.19 24.50
N PRO A 6 -12.89 39.08 23.24
CA PRO A 6 -12.62 37.81 22.58
C PRO A 6 -11.18 37.35 22.85
N SER A 7 -11.00 36.11 23.31
CA SER A 7 -9.69 35.45 23.24
C SER A 7 -9.73 34.51 22.03
N ALA A 8 -9.18 35.03 20.93
CA ALA A 8 -9.12 34.36 19.66
C ALA A 8 -8.27 33.09 19.75
N SER A 9 -8.87 32.03 19.22
CA SER A 9 -8.31 30.72 18.90
C SER A 9 -7.06 30.84 18.02
N GLU A 10 -5.95 30.22 18.41
CA GLU A 10 -4.93 29.70 17.47
C GLU A 10 -4.23 28.47 18.07
N THR A 11 -4.97 27.39 18.33
CA THR A 11 -4.33 26.07 18.41
C THR A 11 -4.09 25.60 17.00
N SER A 12 -2.86 25.84 16.53
CA SER A 12 -2.30 25.24 15.32
C SER A 12 -2.27 23.72 15.49
N GLY A 13 -3.40 23.07 15.19
CA GLY A 13 -3.49 21.64 14.96
C GLY A 13 -2.71 21.35 13.69
N GLY A 14 -1.45 20.92 13.85
CA GLY A 14 -0.60 20.44 12.78
C GLY A 14 -1.35 19.41 11.96
N GLY A 15 -1.81 19.82 10.79
CA GLY A 15 -2.22 18.90 9.75
C GLY A 15 -0.98 18.11 9.35
N SER A 16 -0.78 16.95 9.97
CA SER A 16 0.02 15.88 9.40
C SER A 16 -0.54 15.68 8.00
N ARG A 17 0.13 16.29 7.02
CA ARG A 17 -0.10 16.04 5.61
C ARG A 17 0.06 14.55 5.46
N ASN A 18 -1.06 13.83 5.40
CA ASN A 18 -1.09 12.49 4.87
C ASN A 18 -0.48 12.66 3.48
N VAL A 19 0.80 12.36 3.35
CA VAL A 19 1.43 12.21 2.05
C VAL A 19 0.75 10.97 1.50
N THR A 20 -0.40 11.18 0.87
CA THR A 20 -1.08 10.17 0.08
C THR A 20 -0.18 9.96 -1.12
N THR A 21 0.92 9.25 -0.91
CA THR A 21 1.77 8.75 -1.98
C THR A 21 0.80 8.06 -2.93
N PRO A 22 0.73 8.46 -4.22
CA PRO A 22 -0.15 7.81 -5.16
C PRO A 22 0.10 6.31 -5.05
N GLN A 23 -0.95 5.55 -4.75
CA GLN A 23 -0.85 4.10 -4.57
C GLN A 23 -0.55 3.48 -5.94
N ILE A 24 0.73 3.47 -6.31
CA ILE A 24 1.21 2.95 -7.59
C ILE A 24 1.17 1.43 -7.49
N TYR A 25 0.22 0.84 -8.20
CA TYR A 25 0.16 -0.59 -8.38
C TYR A 25 1.04 -0.99 -9.56
N PHE A 26 1.96 -1.91 -9.31
CA PHE A 26 2.83 -2.50 -10.30
C PHE A 26 2.17 -3.74 -10.90
N THR A 27 2.45 -3.97 -12.18
CA THR A 27 2.12 -5.22 -12.85
C THR A 27 3.00 -6.36 -12.33
N LEU A 28 2.59 -7.60 -12.60
CA LEU A 28 3.38 -8.79 -12.28
C LEU A 28 4.79 -8.79 -12.89
N ALA A 29 4.95 -8.16 -14.06
CA ALA A 29 6.25 -8.10 -14.73
C ALA A 29 7.19 -7.14 -13.98
N GLU A 30 6.73 -5.92 -13.72
CA GLU A 30 7.50 -4.91 -13.01
C GLU A 30 7.83 -5.34 -11.58
N ALA A 31 6.84 -5.93 -10.88
CA ALA A 31 7.05 -6.44 -9.54
C ALA A 31 8.08 -7.58 -9.50
N ALA A 32 8.06 -8.48 -10.49
CA ALA A 32 9.04 -9.56 -10.55
C ALA A 32 10.46 -9.03 -10.75
N VAL A 33 10.64 -8.02 -11.60
CA VAL A 33 11.95 -7.35 -11.80
C VAL A 33 12.44 -6.74 -10.48
N ARG A 34 11.58 -6.00 -9.77
CA ARG A 34 11.94 -5.39 -8.48
C ARG A 34 12.25 -6.41 -7.38
N LEU A 35 11.56 -7.54 -7.36
CA LEU A 35 11.77 -8.63 -6.42
C LEU A 35 12.95 -9.56 -6.79
N GLY A 36 13.67 -9.28 -7.88
CA GLY A 36 14.76 -10.14 -8.35
C GLY A 36 14.31 -11.55 -8.74
N THR A 37 13.05 -11.70 -9.19
CA THR A 37 12.46 -13.00 -9.57
C THR A 37 11.92 -12.98 -11.00
N THR A 38 11.41 -14.11 -11.47
CA THR A 38 10.74 -14.19 -12.77
C THR A 38 9.24 -14.00 -12.63
N LYS A 39 8.61 -13.36 -13.63
CA LYS A 39 7.14 -13.24 -13.72
C LYS A 39 6.43 -14.60 -13.57
N GLY A 40 7.03 -15.66 -14.12
CA GLY A 40 6.50 -17.03 -14.05
C GLY A 40 6.51 -17.59 -12.63
N ALA A 41 7.62 -17.41 -11.89
CA ALA A 41 7.73 -17.82 -10.49
C ALA A 41 6.74 -17.05 -9.61
N LEU A 42 6.69 -15.72 -9.75
CA LEU A 42 5.77 -14.87 -9.00
C LEU A 42 4.29 -15.24 -9.28
N LYS A 43 3.93 -15.45 -10.55
CA LYS A 43 2.57 -15.89 -10.92
C LYS A 43 2.22 -17.26 -10.33
N LYS A 44 3.14 -18.23 -10.37
CA LYS A 44 2.92 -19.57 -9.78
C LYS A 44 2.72 -19.48 -8.27
N TYR A 45 3.55 -18.68 -7.58
CA TYR A 45 3.43 -18.45 -6.15
C TYR A 45 2.06 -17.87 -5.79
N LEU A 46 1.67 -16.77 -6.44
CA LEU A 46 0.38 -16.11 -6.20
C LEU A 46 -0.82 -17.00 -6.55
N ALA A 47 -0.72 -17.82 -7.61
CA ALA A 47 -1.77 -18.77 -7.96
C ALA A 47 -1.94 -19.88 -6.90
N ARG A 48 -0.85 -20.34 -6.28
CA ARG A 48 -0.93 -21.29 -5.16
C ARG A 48 -1.60 -20.65 -3.95
N HIS A 49 -1.25 -19.41 -3.64
CA HIS A 49 -1.89 -18.64 -2.57
C HIS A 49 -3.40 -18.46 -2.82
N GLN A 50 -3.78 -18.07 -4.04
CA GLN A 50 -5.18 -17.93 -4.44
C GLN A 50 -5.99 -19.21 -4.22
N ARG A 51 -5.41 -20.38 -4.52
CA ARG A 51 -6.11 -21.66 -4.32
C ARG A 51 -6.35 -21.99 -2.85
N ARG A 52 -5.54 -21.45 -1.94
CA ARG A 52 -5.68 -21.65 -0.50
C ARG A 52 -6.68 -20.67 0.12
N GLU A 53 -6.57 -19.39 -0.26
CA GLU A 53 -7.37 -18.31 0.36
C GLU A 53 -8.68 -18.01 -0.36
N GLY A 54 -8.79 -18.35 -1.65
CA GLY A 54 -9.97 -18.08 -2.47
C GLY A 54 -9.78 -16.98 -3.51
N ARG A 55 -10.91 -16.49 -4.03
CA ARG A 55 -10.96 -15.73 -5.30
C ARG A 55 -10.38 -14.32 -5.19
N ASP A 56 -10.69 -13.60 -4.12
CA ASP A 56 -10.17 -12.27 -3.82
C ASP A 56 -9.40 -12.36 -2.51
N THR A 57 -8.09 -12.13 -2.58
CA THR A 57 -7.16 -12.38 -1.48
C THR A 57 -5.99 -11.40 -1.54
N VAL A 58 -5.37 -11.17 -0.39
CA VAL A 58 -4.15 -10.38 -0.26
C VAL A 58 -3.02 -11.33 0.15
N CYS A 59 -1.92 -11.27 -0.58
CA CYS A 59 -0.73 -12.06 -0.32
C CYS A 59 0.42 -11.13 0.04
N SER A 60 0.95 -11.28 1.25
CA SER A 60 2.18 -10.60 1.67
C SER A 60 3.38 -11.34 1.09
N LEU A 61 4.22 -10.63 0.33
CA LEU A 61 5.39 -11.20 -0.33
C LEU A 61 6.69 -11.04 0.48
N GLY A 62 6.65 -10.26 1.57
CA GLY A 62 7.84 -9.83 2.33
C GLY A 62 8.23 -8.39 1.99
N ASP A 63 9.10 -7.77 2.81
CA ASP A 63 9.74 -6.46 2.52
C ASP A 63 8.76 -5.33 2.17
N GLY A 64 7.63 -5.26 2.89
CA GLY A 64 6.57 -4.28 2.60
C GLY A 64 5.79 -4.55 1.31
N VAL A 65 6.07 -5.63 0.58
CA VAL A 65 5.42 -5.93 -0.69
C VAL A 65 4.13 -6.70 -0.46
N ARG A 66 3.02 -6.19 -1.03
CA ARG A 66 1.71 -6.85 -0.98
C ARG A 66 1.13 -7.03 -2.37
N ALA A 67 0.73 -8.25 -2.69
CA ALA A 67 -0.02 -8.57 -3.89
C ALA A 67 -1.50 -8.70 -3.56
N VAL A 68 -2.34 -7.89 -4.21
CA VAL A 68 -3.79 -7.90 -4.05
C VAL A 68 -4.41 -8.53 -5.28
N LYS A 69 -5.24 -9.56 -5.08
CA LYS A 69 -6.06 -10.16 -6.12
C LYS A 69 -7.39 -9.41 -6.17
N VAL A 70 -7.67 -8.81 -7.33
CA VAL A 70 -8.96 -8.18 -7.62
C VAL A 70 -9.53 -8.81 -8.88
N ARG A 71 -10.60 -9.60 -8.74
CA ARG A 71 -11.25 -10.31 -9.85
C ARG A 71 -10.24 -11.21 -10.60
N ARG A 72 -9.85 -10.82 -11.81
CA ARG A 72 -8.92 -11.59 -12.67
C ARG A 72 -7.49 -11.08 -12.60
N ILE A 73 -7.23 -9.93 -11.99
CA ILE A 73 -5.93 -9.23 -12.06
C ILE A 73 -5.24 -9.26 -10.70
N TRP A 74 -3.93 -9.46 -10.72
CA TRP A 74 -3.06 -9.24 -9.57
C TRP A 74 -2.44 -7.85 -9.66
N ARG A 75 -2.52 -7.11 -8.56
CA ARG A 75 -1.89 -5.80 -8.39
C ARG A 75 -0.87 -5.90 -7.28
N ILE A 76 0.37 -5.54 -7.53
CA ILE A 76 1.41 -5.54 -6.49
C ILE A 76 1.64 -4.10 -6.03
N ARG A 77 1.70 -3.90 -4.72
CA ARG A 77 2.20 -2.67 -4.12
C ARG A 77 3.50 -2.96 -3.41
N PHE A 78 4.39 -1.98 -3.43
CA PHE A 78 5.57 -1.93 -2.57
C PHE A 78 5.27 -0.85 -1.55
N ASP A 79 5.08 -1.23 -0.30
CA ASP A 79 5.01 -0.28 0.80
C ASP A 79 6.43 0.23 1.01
N ASP A 80 6.67 1.53 0.80
CA ASP A 80 7.96 2.19 1.03
C ASP A 80 8.31 2.29 2.54
N ALA A 81 7.81 1.35 3.34
CA ALA A 81 7.88 1.38 4.80
C ALA A 81 9.28 1.10 5.35
N GLU A 82 10.28 0.84 4.52
CA GLU A 82 11.69 0.73 4.93
C GLU A 82 12.55 1.94 4.53
N ARG A 83 11.97 3.13 4.58
CA ARG A 83 12.78 4.33 4.83
C ARG A 83 13.24 4.33 6.29
N LYS A 84 14.15 3.41 6.64
CA LYS A 84 14.90 3.48 7.89
C LYS A 84 15.97 4.58 7.71
N PRO A 85 16.06 5.56 8.63
CA PRO A 85 16.94 6.73 8.51
C PRO A 85 18.43 6.36 8.45
#